data_AF-A0A640KL58-F1
#
_entry.id   AF-A0A640KL58-F1
#
_cell.length_a   1.000
_cell.length_b   1.000
_cell.length_c   1.000
_cell.angle_alpha   90.00
_cell.angle_beta   90.00
_cell.angle_gamma   90.00
#
_symmetry.space_group_name_H-M   'P 1'
#
loop_
_entity.id
_entity.type
_entity.pdbx_description
1 polymer ?
#
loop_
_entity_poly.entity_id
_entity_poly.type
_entity_poly.pdbx_seq_one_letter_code
_entity_poly.pdbx_strand_id
1 'polypeptide(L)'
;MATLSEDEIAPSAIAAERERLQEATQHILALEKQLDALHRELEAARTRREHLLFSVQWRELMAAVNADEDVYAVAERMMDAFAGFRESLVEPENYLQEQREEALNEEDIVPYSDTDDYADFSGVEAVAEELLATVKEQLDSHAAVPSPSLQQRNRSSLGGSFAWSQKLSGSDGGSTETQKVDAAARRQALLMLLVITVLMGRVEQYCGFNSISDASNVPQTDAEEIRDGVVSVWQWLFHEKPGVLTEEEGAEWKHIADTFLGDSYTMAP
;
A
#
# COMPACT_ATOMS: atom_id res chain seq x y z
N MET A 1 12.82 42.92 53.57
CA MET A 1 13.48 41.69 54.06
C MET A 1 12.91 41.43 55.44
N ALA A 2 12.17 40.33 55.64
CA ALA A 2 11.69 39.97 56.96
C ALA A 2 12.91 39.65 57.85
N THR A 3 13.02 40.32 58.99
CA THR A 3 14.07 40.05 59.97
C THR A 3 13.67 38.80 60.75
N LEU A 4 14.37 37.69 60.52
CA LEU A 4 14.20 36.45 61.27
C LEU A 4 14.53 36.69 62.74
N SER A 5 13.68 36.18 63.64
CA SER A 5 13.86 36.25 65.08
C SER A 5 14.95 35.30 65.59
N GLU A 6 15.49 35.53 66.80
CA GLU A 6 16.48 34.63 67.43
C GLU A 6 15.97 33.19 67.58
N ASP A 7 14.66 33.01 67.80
CA ASP A 7 14.03 31.68 67.92
C ASP A 7 13.95 30.95 66.56
N GLU A 8 13.86 31.68 65.44
CA GLU A 8 13.81 31.10 64.09
C GLU A 8 15.20 30.70 63.56
N ILE A 9 16.27 31.29 64.08
CA ILE A 9 17.66 30.91 63.79
C ILE A 9 18.24 29.95 64.83
N ALA A 10 17.44 29.54 65.82
CA ALA A 10 17.85 28.55 66.80
C ALA A 10 18.19 27.21 66.10
N PRO A 11 19.20 26.46 66.59
CA PRO A 11 19.59 25.19 65.98
C PRO A 11 18.45 24.17 65.80
N SER A 12 17.48 24.18 66.72
CA SER A 12 16.29 23.33 66.67
C SER A 12 15.32 23.73 65.55
N ALA A 13 15.10 25.03 65.33
CA ALA A 13 14.27 25.54 64.25
C ALA A 13 14.89 25.24 62.88
N ILE A 14 16.22 25.43 62.74
CA ILE A 14 16.96 25.07 61.52
C ILE A 14 16.91 23.56 61.26
N ALA A 15 17.00 22.72 62.30
CA ALA A 15 16.90 21.27 62.15
C ALA A 15 15.50 20.85 61.66
N ALA A 16 14.44 21.45 62.22
CA ALA A 16 13.07 21.20 61.80
C ALA A 16 12.81 21.63 60.34
N GLU A 17 13.34 22.78 59.90
CA GLU A 17 13.22 23.20 58.50
C GLU A 17 14.03 22.31 57.54
N ARG A 18 15.18 21.79 57.96
CA ARG A 18 15.94 20.81 57.17
C ARG A 18 15.17 19.50 56.99
N GLU A 19 14.48 19.04 58.03
CA GLU A 19 13.62 17.87 57.96
C GLU A 19 12.47 18.09 56.97
N ARG A 20 11.75 19.22 57.07
CA ARG A 20 10.70 19.57 56.10
C ARG A 20 11.22 19.71 54.67
N LEU A 21 12.41 20.29 54.49
CA LEU A 21 13.06 20.38 53.18
C LEU A 21 13.37 18.98 52.62
N GLN A 22 13.84 18.07 53.48
CA GLN A 22 14.12 16.68 53.09
C GLN A 22 12.83 15.95 52.69
N GLU A 23 11.76 16.09 53.46
CA GLU A 23 10.43 15.55 53.13
C GLU A 23 9.90 16.10 51.80
N ALA A 24 9.97 17.42 51.60
CA ALA A 24 9.55 18.07 50.37
C ALA A 24 10.39 17.60 49.17
N THR A 25 11.71 17.43 49.34
CA THR A 25 12.60 16.91 48.29
C THR A 25 12.23 15.48 47.92
N GLN A 26 11.98 14.62 48.92
CA GLN A 26 11.54 13.25 48.67
C GLN A 26 10.17 13.20 47.96
N HIS A 27 9.26 14.09 48.33
CA HIS A 27 7.96 14.21 47.68
C HIS A 27 8.09 14.64 46.22
N ILE A 28 8.94 15.62 45.91
CA ILE A 28 9.23 16.04 44.54
C ILE A 28 9.79 14.87 43.72
N LEU A 29 10.79 14.14 44.23
CA LEU A 29 11.36 12.98 43.54
C LEU A 29 10.32 11.88 43.27
N ALA A 30 9.39 11.68 44.20
CA ALA A 30 8.28 10.74 44.02
C ALA A 30 7.32 11.20 42.92
N LEU A 31 6.98 12.49 42.88
CA LEU A 31 6.13 13.07 41.83
C LEU A 31 6.81 13.03 40.45
N GLU A 32 8.10 13.35 40.36
CA GLU A 32 8.88 13.25 39.11
C GLU A 32 8.85 11.81 38.57
N LYS A 33 9.07 10.82 39.45
CA LYS A 33 8.98 9.40 39.06
C LYS A 33 7.58 9.01 38.57
N GLN A 34 6.52 9.56 39.19
CA GLN A 34 5.14 9.33 38.75
C GLN A 34 4.88 9.98 37.39
N LEU A 35 5.36 11.21 37.16
CA LEU A 35 5.26 11.88 35.87
C LEU A 35 5.98 11.10 34.78
N ASP A 36 7.19 10.58 35.04
CA ASP A 36 7.92 9.75 34.07
C ASP A 36 7.20 8.43 33.76
N ALA A 37 6.51 7.85 34.75
CA ALA A 37 5.70 6.66 34.55
C ALA A 37 4.46 6.97 33.68
N LEU A 38 3.77 8.07 33.96
CA LEU A 38 2.60 8.52 33.20
C LEU A 38 2.96 8.91 31.77
N HIS A 39 4.09 9.58 31.53
CA HIS A 39 4.55 9.88 30.17
C HIS A 39 4.79 8.60 29.36
N ARG A 40 5.45 7.59 29.96
CA ARG A 40 5.65 6.29 29.29
C ARG A 40 4.33 5.57 29.00
N GLU A 41 3.39 5.62 29.93
CA GLU A 41 2.06 5.03 29.73
C GLU A 41 1.28 5.76 28.62
N LEU A 42 1.36 7.09 28.57
CA LEU A 42 0.74 7.89 27.51
C LEU A 42 1.33 7.56 26.14
N GLU A 43 2.65 7.47 26.01
CA GLU A 43 3.30 7.08 24.77
C GLU A 43 2.91 5.66 24.35
N ALA A 44 2.91 4.71 25.29
CA ALA A 44 2.44 3.34 25.00
C ALA A 44 0.97 3.31 24.54
N ALA A 45 0.11 4.13 25.15
CA ALA A 45 -1.28 4.26 24.75
C ALA A 45 -1.44 4.91 23.37
N ARG A 46 -0.61 5.90 23.03
CA ARG A 46 -0.57 6.54 21.70
C ARG A 46 -0.17 5.55 20.62
N THR A 47 0.93 4.81 20.82
CA THR A 47 1.36 3.75 19.90
C THR A 47 0.29 2.68 19.75
N ARG A 48 -0.35 2.26 20.85
CA ARG A 48 -1.46 1.29 20.79
C ARG A 48 -2.65 1.81 19.99
N ARG A 49 -3.02 3.08 20.17
CA ARG A 49 -4.12 3.71 19.43
C ARG A 49 -3.82 3.76 17.93
N GLU A 50 -2.60 4.15 17.55
CA GLU A 50 -2.16 4.18 16.15
C GLU A 50 -2.19 2.79 15.53
N HIS A 51 -1.64 1.79 16.23
CA HIS A 51 -1.70 0.41 15.76
C HIS A 51 -3.14 -0.07 15.55
N LEU A 52 -4.06 0.24 16.48
CA LEU A 52 -5.47 -0.11 16.34
C LEU A 52 -6.14 0.63 15.17
N LEU A 53 -5.83 1.91 14.95
CA LEU A 53 -6.34 2.69 13.84
C LEU A 53 -5.95 2.05 12.50
N PHE A 54 -4.66 1.77 12.31
CA PHE A 54 -4.17 1.10 11.09
C PHE A 54 -4.77 -0.29 10.93
N SER A 55 -4.93 -1.03 12.03
CA SER A 55 -5.55 -2.34 12.02
C SER A 55 -7.02 -2.29 11.58
N VAL A 56 -7.78 -1.27 12.00
CA VAL A 56 -9.16 -1.06 11.55
C VAL A 56 -9.20 -0.70 10.08
N GLN A 57 -8.42 0.30 9.67
CA GLN A 57 -8.36 0.77 8.29
C GLN A 57 -8.01 -0.36 7.31
N TRP A 58 -7.02 -1.20 7.65
CA TRP A 58 -6.68 -2.37 6.83
C TRP A 58 -7.84 -3.35 6.68
N ARG A 59 -8.57 -3.63 7.77
CA ARG A 59 -9.73 -4.54 7.70
C ARG A 59 -10.87 -3.94 6.89
N GLU A 60 -11.07 -2.63 6.95
CA GLU A 60 -12.06 -1.95 6.11
C GLU A 60 -11.69 -2.02 4.63
N LEU A 61 -10.41 -1.86 4.27
CA LEU A 61 -9.93 -2.05 2.91
C LEU A 61 -10.14 -3.49 2.42
N MET A 62 -9.74 -4.49 3.21
CA MET A 62 -9.94 -5.90 2.84
C MET A 62 -11.43 -6.27 2.78
N ALA A 63 -12.27 -5.67 3.62
CA ALA A 63 -13.72 -5.84 3.53
C ALA A 63 -14.29 -5.23 2.24
N ALA A 64 -13.76 -4.08 1.79
CA ALA A 64 -14.14 -3.48 0.52
C ALA A 64 -13.69 -4.36 -0.67
N VAL A 65 -12.47 -4.91 -0.63
CA VAL A 65 -11.98 -5.88 -1.62
C VAL A 65 -12.91 -7.09 -1.71
N ASN A 66 -13.31 -7.67 -0.58
CA ASN A 66 -14.17 -8.86 -0.56
C ASN A 66 -15.64 -8.57 -0.95
N ALA A 67 -16.07 -7.31 -0.86
CA ALA A 67 -17.43 -6.91 -1.20
C ALA A 67 -17.61 -6.60 -2.70
N ASP A 68 -16.50 -6.36 -3.41
CA ASP A 68 -16.49 -6.01 -4.83
C ASP A 68 -16.05 -7.24 -5.66
N GLU A 69 -17.00 -7.83 -6.40
CA GLU A 69 -16.79 -9.07 -7.15
C GLU A 69 -15.69 -8.94 -8.21
N ASP A 70 -15.60 -7.80 -8.89
CA ASP A 70 -14.60 -7.56 -9.92
C ASP A 70 -13.20 -7.44 -9.30
N VAL A 71 -13.08 -6.78 -8.15
CA VAL A 71 -11.80 -6.70 -7.41
C VAL A 71 -11.40 -8.09 -6.89
N TYR A 72 -12.36 -8.86 -6.38
CA TYR A 72 -12.10 -10.22 -5.92
C TYR A 72 -11.66 -11.14 -7.06
N ALA A 73 -12.23 -10.99 -8.26
CA ALA A 73 -11.83 -11.75 -9.45
C ALA A 73 -10.36 -11.53 -9.83
N VAL A 74 -9.80 -10.34 -9.55
CA VAL A 74 -8.35 -10.09 -9.71
C VAL A 74 -7.53 -10.98 -8.78
N ALA A 75 -7.96 -11.15 -7.53
CA ALA A 75 -7.30 -12.04 -6.58
C ALA A 75 -7.38 -13.50 -7.04
N GLU A 76 -8.53 -13.95 -7.51
CA GLU A 76 -8.71 -15.30 -8.04
C GLU A 76 -7.80 -15.56 -9.24
N ARG A 77 -7.79 -14.67 -10.25
CA ARG A 77 -6.93 -14.82 -11.44
C ARG A 77 -5.44 -14.92 -11.08
N MET A 78 -4.96 -14.09 -10.15
CA MET A 78 -3.58 -14.17 -9.67
C MET A 78 -3.30 -15.47 -8.93
N MET A 79 -4.20 -15.91 -8.06
CA MET A 79 -4.05 -17.16 -7.31
C MET A 79 -4.07 -18.40 -8.21
N ASP A 80 -4.88 -18.37 -9.27
CA ASP A 80 -4.91 -19.40 -10.30
C ASP A 80 -3.60 -19.43 -11.10
N ALA A 81 -3.05 -18.27 -11.46
CA ALA A 81 -1.74 -18.18 -12.11
C ALA A 81 -0.63 -18.75 -11.20
N PHE A 82 -0.64 -18.41 -9.90
CA PHE A 82 0.28 -19.01 -8.93
C PHE A 82 0.08 -20.52 -8.79
N ALA A 83 -1.16 -21.02 -8.94
CA ALA A 83 -1.44 -22.45 -8.94
C ALA A 83 -0.85 -23.13 -10.18
N GLY A 84 -1.04 -22.55 -11.37
CA GLY A 84 -0.42 -23.03 -12.60
C GLY A 84 1.11 -23.09 -12.50
N PHE A 85 1.74 -22.07 -11.91
CA PHE A 85 3.18 -22.12 -11.62
C PHE A 85 3.54 -23.29 -10.69
N ARG A 86 2.79 -23.51 -9.60
CA ARG A 86 3.08 -24.63 -8.69
C ARG A 86 2.91 -25.98 -9.37
N GLU A 87 1.96 -26.09 -10.29
CA GLU A 87 1.76 -27.29 -11.11
C GLU A 87 2.95 -27.53 -12.04
N SER A 88 3.56 -26.47 -12.59
CA SER A 88 4.77 -26.55 -13.42
C SER A 88 6.01 -27.07 -12.66
N LEU A 89 6.00 -27.05 -11.33
CA LEU A 89 7.06 -27.64 -10.49
C LEU A 89 6.95 -29.16 -10.36
N VAL A 90 5.85 -29.76 -10.81
CA VAL A 90 5.59 -31.19 -10.67
C VAL A 90 5.73 -31.86 -12.03
N GLU A 91 6.55 -32.90 -12.10
CA GLU A 91 6.67 -33.71 -13.31
C GLU A 91 5.30 -34.29 -13.72
N PRO A 92 4.85 -34.10 -14.98
CA PRO A 92 3.59 -34.64 -15.46
C PRO A 92 3.52 -36.17 -15.34
N GLU A 93 2.32 -36.70 -15.13
CA GLU A 93 2.12 -38.15 -15.07
C GLU A 93 2.61 -38.81 -16.36
N ASN A 94 3.46 -39.83 -16.21
CA ASN A 94 4.07 -40.62 -17.30
C ASN A 94 5.16 -39.91 -18.12
N TYR A 95 5.61 -38.71 -17.78
CA TYR A 95 6.67 -38.00 -18.51
C TYR A 95 7.92 -38.86 -18.80
N LEU A 96 8.50 -39.48 -17.77
CA LEU A 96 9.66 -40.36 -17.92
C LEU A 96 9.35 -41.64 -18.72
N GLN A 97 8.11 -42.13 -18.67
CA GLN A 97 7.72 -43.31 -19.44
C GLN A 97 7.59 -42.97 -20.93
N GLU A 98 6.94 -41.85 -21.25
CA GLU A 98 6.79 -41.34 -22.62
C GLU A 98 8.17 -41.04 -23.24
N GLN A 99 9.05 -40.35 -22.50
CA GLN A 99 10.43 -40.11 -22.89
C GLN A 99 11.20 -41.40 -23.20
N ARG A 100 11.02 -42.46 -22.38
CA ARG A 100 11.66 -43.77 -22.61
C ARG A 100 11.11 -44.53 -23.80
N GLU A 101 9.84 -44.33 -24.12
CA GLU A 101 9.20 -44.96 -25.28
C GLU A 101 9.60 -44.25 -26.59
N GLU A 102 9.92 -42.95 -26.52
CA GLU A 102 10.33 -42.14 -27.67
C GLU A 102 11.86 -42.10 -27.90
N ALA A 103 12.67 -42.14 -26.83
CA ALA A 103 14.12 -42.05 -26.91
C ALA A 103 14.76 -43.35 -27.45
N LEU A 104 15.68 -43.21 -28.40
CA LEU A 104 16.44 -44.34 -28.96
C LEU A 104 17.55 -44.82 -28.00
N ASN A 105 18.06 -43.93 -27.14
CA ASN A 105 19.05 -44.24 -26.12
C ASN A 105 18.66 -43.62 -24.77
N GLU A 106 19.09 -44.22 -23.66
CA GLU A 106 18.85 -43.68 -22.31
C GLU A 106 19.51 -42.32 -22.06
N GLU A 107 20.59 -42.01 -22.81
CA GLU A 107 21.30 -40.72 -22.73
C GLU A 107 20.51 -39.55 -23.32
N ASP A 108 19.45 -39.83 -24.10
CA ASP A 108 18.60 -38.82 -24.73
C ASP A 108 17.41 -38.41 -23.82
N ILE A 109 17.25 -39.05 -22.66
CA ILE A 109 16.17 -38.74 -21.70
C ILE A 109 16.53 -37.47 -20.93
N VAL A 110 15.71 -36.43 -21.09
CA VAL A 110 15.89 -35.14 -20.40
C VAL A 110 15.09 -35.16 -19.09
N PRO A 111 15.69 -34.82 -17.93
CA PRO A 111 14.93 -34.60 -16.70
C PRO A 111 13.92 -33.47 -16.89
N TYR A 112 12.70 -33.61 -16.35
CA TYR A 112 11.68 -32.56 -16.48
C TYR A 112 12.17 -31.20 -15.94
N SER A 113 13.00 -31.20 -14.88
CA SER A 113 13.61 -30.00 -14.31
C SER A 113 14.48 -29.18 -15.27
N ASP A 114 14.92 -29.80 -16.36
CA ASP A 114 15.81 -29.20 -17.35
C ASP A 114 15.03 -28.75 -18.60
N THR A 115 13.70 -28.88 -18.57
CA THR A 115 12.81 -28.39 -19.64
C THR A 115 12.30 -26.99 -19.35
N ASP A 116 11.93 -26.27 -20.40
CA ASP A 116 11.31 -24.94 -20.31
C ASP A 116 9.94 -24.97 -19.63
N ASP A 117 9.30 -26.15 -19.51
CA ASP A 117 8.02 -26.34 -18.84
C ASP A 117 8.17 -26.38 -17.30
N TYR A 118 9.37 -26.65 -16.77
CA TYR A 118 9.61 -26.66 -15.34
C TYR A 118 9.86 -25.26 -14.80
N ALA A 119 9.14 -24.90 -13.73
CA ALA A 119 9.20 -23.57 -13.13
C ALA A 119 8.89 -22.43 -14.14
N ASP A 120 8.03 -22.70 -15.12
CA ASP A 120 7.55 -21.70 -16.07
C ASP A 120 6.76 -20.59 -15.35
N PHE A 121 7.34 -19.40 -15.28
CA PHE A 121 6.77 -18.22 -14.64
C PHE A 121 5.96 -17.33 -15.60
N SER A 122 5.98 -17.62 -16.90
CA SER A 122 5.37 -16.77 -17.94
C SER A 122 3.87 -16.55 -17.74
N GLY A 123 3.16 -17.55 -17.20
CA GLY A 123 1.74 -17.45 -16.89
C GLY A 123 1.44 -16.41 -15.78
N VAL A 124 2.33 -16.29 -14.79
CA VAL A 124 2.20 -15.30 -13.72
C VAL A 124 2.49 -13.89 -14.25
N GLU A 125 3.54 -13.75 -15.06
CA GLU A 125 3.90 -12.48 -15.70
C GLU A 125 2.76 -11.96 -16.57
N ALA A 126 2.26 -12.78 -17.49
CA ALA A 126 1.22 -12.40 -18.41
C ALA A 126 -0.04 -11.90 -17.69
N VAL A 127 -0.46 -12.60 -16.63
CA VAL A 127 -1.63 -12.20 -15.83
C VAL A 127 -1.35 -10.91 -15.07
N ALA A 128 -0.19 -10.76 -14.44
CA ALA A 128 0.15 -9.55 -13.70
C ALA A 128 0.21 -8.31 -14.61
N GLU A 129 0.86 -8.42 -15.77
CA GLU A 129 0.95 -7.34 -16.75
C GLU A 129 -0.41 -6.94 -17.32
N GLU A 130 -1.25 -7.90 -17.69
CA GLU A 130 -2.61 -7.66 -18.17
C GLU A 130 -3.44 -6.90 -17.12
N LEU A 131 -3.37 -7.32 -15.87
CA LEU A 131 -4.11 -6.71 -14.77
C LEU A 131 -3.60 -5.30 -14.47
N LEU A 132 -2.29 -5.07 -14.47
CA LEU A 132 -1.70 -3.74 -14.29
C LEU A 132 -2.08 -2.79 -15.45
N ALA A 133 -2.10 -3.28 -16.68
CA ALA A 133 -2.56 -2.51 -17.83
C ALA A 133 -4.05 -2.15 -17.70
N THR A 134 -4.89 -3.11 -17.29
CA THR A 134 -6.33 -2.90 -17.06
C THR A 134 -6.57 -1.83 -16.00
N VAL A 135 -5.86 -1.90 -14.87
CA VAL A 135 -5.94 -0.89 -13.80
C VAL A 135 -5.57 0.49 -14.33
N LYS A 136 -4.47 0.62 -15.08
CA LYS A 136 -4.04 1.89 -15.67
C LYS A 136 -5.10 2.45 -16.62
N GLU A 137 -5.67 1.62 -17.47
CA GLU A 137 -6.72 2.01 -18.42
C GLU A 137 -7.99 2.49 -17.70
N GLN A 138 -8.42 1.78 -16.65
CA GLN A 138 -9.58 2.19 -15.85
C GLN A 138 -9.35 3.53 -15.15
N LEU A 139 -8.16 3.71 -14.55
CA LEU A 139 -7.80 4.96 -13.89
C LEU A 139 -7.74 6.14 -14.87
N ASP A 140 -7.19 5.94 -16.06
CA ASP A 140 -7.14 6.96 -17.10
C ASP A 140 -8.54 7.29 -17.66
N SER A 141 -9.39 6.28 -17.85
CA SER A 141 -10.75 6.44 -18.38
C SER A 141 -11.68 7.21 -17.43
N HIS A 142 -11.43 7.09 -16.12
CA HIS A 142 -12.21 7.75 -15.07
C HIS A 142 -11.42 8.86 -14.35
N ALA A 143 -10.39 9.40 -15.01
CA ALA A 143 -9.54 10.45 -14.44
C ALA A 143 -10.36 11.65 -13.93
N ALA A 144 -9.96 12.20 -12.79
CA ALA A 144 -10.60 13.38 -12.24
C ALA A 144 -10.51 14.56 -13.23
N VAL A 145 -11.65 15.13 -13.63
CA VAL A 145 -11.66 16.33 -14.47
C VAL A 145 -10.90 17.45 -13.73
N PRO A 146 -9.88 18.08 -14.33
CA PRO A 146 -9.14 19.14 -13.67
C PRO A 146 -10.10 20.27 -13.30
N SER A 147 -10.09 20.65 -12.02
CA SER A 147 -10.88 21.78 -11.53
C SER A 147 -10.57 23.02 -12.38
N PRO A 148 -11.57 23.73 -12.94
CA PRO A 148 -11.35 24.85 -13.85
C PRO A 148 -10.69 26.07 -13.19
N SER A 149 -10.36 26.02 -11.89
CA SER A 149 -9.77 27.13 -11.14
C SER A 149 -8.26 27.35 -11.40
N LEU A 150 -7.56 26.43 -12.07
CA LEU A 150 -6.12 26.59 -12.37
C LEU A 150 -5.80 26.89 -13.85
N GLN A 151 -6.78 26.88 -14.75
CA GLN A 151 -6.57 27.23 -16.17
C GLN A 151 -6.77 28.72 -16.51
N GLN A 152 -7.12 29.58 -15.54
CA GLN A 152 -7.20 31.03 -15.72
C GLN A 152 -5.91 31.76 -15.28
N ARG A 153 -4.77 31.39 -15.85
CA ARG A 153 -3.58 32.24 -15.79
C ARG A 153 -2.66 31.97 -16.97
N ASN A 154 -3.10 32.37 -18.17
CA ASN A 154 -2.26 32.85 -19.29
C ASN A 154 -3.03 32.80 -20.62
N ARG A 155 -4.07 33.62 -20.79
CA ARG A 155 -4.49 34.10 -22.11
C ARG A 155 -5.07 35.51 -22.00
N SER A 156 -4.19 36.49 -22.02
CA SER A 156 -4.54 37.88 -22.35
C SER A 156 -4.22 38.15 -23.82
N SER A 157 -5.14 38.90 -24.46
CA SER A 157 -5.07 39.47 -25.82
C SER A 157 -5.40 38.47 -26.95
N LEU A 158 -6.30 38.67 -27.91
CA LEU A 158 -7.03 39.82 -28.44
C LEU A 158 -8.31 39.34 -29.17
N GLY A 159 -9.38 40.13 -29.09
CA GLY A 159 -10.27 40.38 -30.23
C GLY A 159 -11.53 39.51 -30.38
N GLY A 160 -12.69 40.19 -30.49
CA GLY A 160 -13.80 39.72 -31.33
C GLY A 160 -15.09 39.36 -30.60
N SER A 161 -15.94 40.38 -30.41
CA SER A 161 -17.35 40.29 -30.04
C SER A 161 -18.18 39.44 -31.02
N PHE A 162 -19.06 38.56 -30.53
CA PHE A 162 -20.42 38.37 -31.07
C PHE A 162 -21.35 37.75 -30.01
N ALA A 163 -22.59 38.22 -30.01
CA ALA A 163 -23.55 38.13 -28.92
C ALA A 163 -24.53 36.94 -29.00
N TRP A 164 -24.97 36.53 -27.80
CA TRP A 164 -26.30 36.01 -27.39
C TRP A 164 -27.12 35.08 -28.32
N SER A 165 -27.40 33.87 -27.82
CA SER A 165 -28.66 33.57 -27.10
C SER A 165 -28.70 32.09 -26.68
N GLN A 166 -28.65 31.80 -25.37
CA GLN A 166 -29.71 31.14 -24.59
C GLN A 166 -30.63 30.19 -25.38
N LYS A 167 -30.55 28.89 -25.06
CA LYS A 167 -31.51 28.17 -24.20
C LYS A 167 -31.57 26.69 -24.61
N LEU A 168 -31.21 25.80 -23.67
CA LEU A 168 -31.70 24.43 -23.45
C LEU A 168 -30.98 23.94 -22.18
N SER A 169 -31.39 24.34 -20.98
CA SER A 169 -32.30 23.59 -20.10
C SER A 169 -31.96 22.10 -19.94
N GLY A 170 -31.41 21.77 -18.77
CA GLY A 170 -31.68 20.50 -18.09
C GLY A 170 -30.56 19.45 -18.16
N SER A 171 -29.66 19.46 -17.17
CA SER A 171 -29.26 18.26 -16.42
C SER A 171 -28.22 18.65 -15.35
N ASP A 172 -28.67 19.23 -14.25
CA ASP A 172 -27.83 19.40 -13.05
C ASP A 172 -27.75 18.09 -12.23
N GLY A 173 -28.54 17.08 -12.63
CA GLY A 173 -28.50 15.73 -12.05
C GLY A 173 -27.43 14.83 -12.66
N GLY A 174 -27.17 14.93 -13.98
CA GLY A 174 -26.24 14.03 -14.68
C GLY A 174 -24.77 14.25 -14.34
N SER A 175 -24.37 15.48 -13.99
CA SER A 175 -22.96 15.76 -13.65
C SER A 175 -22.53 15.14 -12.32
N THR A 176 -23.42 15.09 -11.32
CA THR A 176 -23.08 14.57 -9.99
C THR A 176 -23.12 13.05 -9.93
N GLU A 177 -24.01 12.43 -10.71
CA GLU A 177 -24.11 10.97 -10.81
C GLU A 177 -22.92 10.39 -11.59
N THR A 178 -22.53 11.03 -12.70
CA THR A 178 -21.34 10.64 -13.48
C THR A 178 -20.06 10.75 -12.64
N GLN A 179 -19.89 11.85 -11.87
CA GLN A 179 -18.75 12.00 -10.97
C GLN A 179 -18.68 10.93 -9.86
N LYS A 180 -19.82 10.48 -9.34
CA LYS A 180 -19.87 9.40 -8.35
C LYS A 180 -19.53 8.05 -8.97
N VAL A 181 -19.99 7.78 -10.18
CA VAL A 181 -19.63 6.58 -10.93
C VAL A 181 -18.13 6.56 -11.21
N ASP A 182 -17.57 7.69 -11.68
CA ASP A 182 -16.13 7.80 -11.94
C ASP A 182 -15.31 7.63 -10.64
N ALA A 183 -15.75 8.20 -9.52
CA ALA A 183 -15.08 8.03 -8.23
C ALA A 183 -15.14 6.57 -7.73
N ALA A 184 -16.28 5.90 -7.89
CA ALA A 184 -16.41 4.48 -7.55
C ALA A 184 -15.48 3.61 -8.42
N ALA A 185 -15.44 3.85 -9.73
CA ALA A 185 -14.57 3.15 -10.66
C ALA A 185 -13.08 3.38 -10.36
N ARG A 186 -12.67 4.62 -10.04
CA ARG A 186 -11.30 4.89 -9.58
C ARG A 186 -10.97 4.14 -8.29
N ARG A 187 -11.87 4.16 -7.30
CA ARG A 187 -11.67 3.43 -6.04
C ARG A 187 -11.54 1.93 -6.28
N GLN A 188 -12.37 1.38 -7.16
CA GLN A 188 -12.31 -0.02 -7.56
C GLN A 188 -10.96 -0.38 -8.19
N ALA A 189 -10.49 0.41 -9.15
CA ALA A 189 -9.17 0.21 -9.78
C ALA A 189 -8.00 0.31 -8.78
N LEU A 190 -8.09 1.20 -7.78
CA LEU A 190 -7.08 1.31 -6.72
C LEU A 190 -7.11 0.11 -5.75
N LEU A 191 -8.29 -0.45 -5.49
CA LEU A 191 -8.42 -1.71 -4.74
C LEU A 191 -7.83 -2.88 -5.53
N MET A 192 -8.04 -2.94 -6.85
CA MET A 192 -7.38 -3.93 -7.72
C MET A 192 -5.86 -3.80 -7.66
N LEU A 193 -5.33 -2.57 -7.78
CA LEU A 193 -3.89 -2.31 -7.65
C LEU A 193 -3.34 -2.74 -6.29
N LEU A 194 -4.08 -2.47 -5.21
CA LEU A 194 -3.72 -2.89 -3.87
C LEU A 194 -3.64 -4.43 -3.76
N VAL A 195 -4.62 -5.14 -4.31
CA VAL A 195 -4.63 -6.62 -4.34
C VAL A 195 -3.42 -7.16 -5.08
N ILE A 196 -3.15 -6.65 -6.29
CA ILE A 196 -1.99 -7.06 -7.10
C ILE A 196 -0.70 -6.82 -6.30
N THR A 197 -0.57 -5.65 -5.66
CA THR A 197 0.62 -5.30 -4.87
C THR A 197 0.84 -6.25 -3.69
N VAL A 198 -0.22 -6.59 -2.95
CA VAL A 198 -0.14 -7.50 -1.81
C VAL A 198 0.22 -8.92 -2.25
N LEU A 199 -0.37 -9.39 -3.36
CA LEU A 199 -0.12 -10.74 -3.88
C LEU A 199 1.29 -10.86 -4.45
N MET A 200 1.74 -9.89 -5.26
CA MET A 200 3.10 -9.87 -5.81
C MET A 200 4.18 -9.67 -4.75
N GLY A 201 3.87 -8.96 -3.65
CA GLY A 201 4.76 -8.85 -2.49
C GLY A 201 4.95 -10.17 -1.73
N ARG A 202 4.20 -11.23 -2.06
CA ARG A 202 4.30 -12.57 -1.48
C ARG A 202 4.38 -13.66 -2.56
N VAL A 203 4.77 -13.30 -3.78
CA VAL A 203 4.81 -14.22 -4.91
C VAL A 203 5.67 -15.44 -4.62
N GLU A 204 6.81 -15.28 -3.94
CA GLU A 204 7.70 -16.40 -3.58
C GLU A 204 7.00 -17.40 -2.65
N GLN A 205 6.16 -16.90 -1.75
CA GLN A 205 5.39 -17.72 -0.83
C GLN A 205 4.27 -18.45 -1.57
N TYR A 206 3.53 -17.76 -2.45
CA TYR A 206 2.41 -18.34 -3.18
C TYR A 206 2.86 -19.30 -4.28
N CYS A 207 3.94 -19.00 -4.99
CA CYS A 207 4.55 -19.86 -5.99
C CYS A 207 5.43 -20.95 -5.39
N GLY A 208 5.75 -20.87 -4.10
CA GLY A 208 6.47 -21.93 -3.40
C GLY A 208 7.93 -22.05 -3.83
N PHE A 209 8.62 -20.94 -4.07
CA PHE A 209 10.01 -20.90 -4.54
C PHE A 209 10.97 -21.73 -3.68
N ASN A 210 10.70 -21.84 -2.38
CA ASN A 210 11.46 -22.69 -1.45
C ASN A 210 11.43 -24.19 -1.78
N SER A 211 10.53 -24.63 -2.67
CA SER A 211 10.38 -26.02 -3.11
C SER A 211 11.24 -26.35 -4.32
N ILE A 212 11.79 -25.33 -4.98
CA ILE A 212 12.68 -25.47 -6.14
C ILE A 212 14.07 -25.81 -5.61
N SER A 213 14.59 -26.97 -6.00
CA SER A 213 15.86 -27.49 -5.46
C SER A 213 17.08 -26.81 -6.08
N ASP A 214 16.99 -26.40 -7.35
CA ASP A 214 18.04 -25.66 -8.04
C ASP A 214 17.76 -24.16 -7.99
N ALA A 215 18.72 -23.40 -7.44
CA ALA A 215 18.61 -21.95 -7.34
C ALA A 215 18.62 -21.26 -8.72
N SER A 216 19.18 -21.89 -9.77
CA SER A 216 19.13 -21.31 -11.12
C SER A 216 17.74 -21.32 -11.73
N ASN A 217 16.85 -22.20 -11.26
CA ASN A 217 15.49 -22.36 -11.79
C ASN A 217 14.46 -21.56 -10.97
N VAL A 218 14.90 -20.83 -9.94
CA VAL A 218 14.03 -19.94 -9.18
C VAL A 218 13.85 -18.65 -10.01
N PRO A 219 12.61 -18.31 -10.43
CA PRO A 219 12.35 -17.12 -11.25
C PRO A 219 12.34 -15.85 -10.39
N GLN A 220 13.44 -15.60 -9.69
CA GLN A 220 13.57 -14.47 -8.78
C GLN A 220 13.68 -13.15 -9.54
N THR A 221 14.46 -13.12 -10.63
CA THR A 221 14.59 -11.93 -11.48
C THR A 221 13.23 -11.53 -12.07
N ASP A 222 12.52 -12.50 -12.63
CA ASP A 222 11.19 -12.31 -13.22
C ASP A 222 10.19 -11.76 -12.20
N ALA A 223 10.16 -12.35 -10.99
CA ALA A 223 9.34 -11.84 -9.89
C ALA A 223 9.70 -10.42 -9.46
N GLU A 224 10.99 -10.05 -9.49
CA GLU A 224 11.47 -8.69 -9.21
C GLU A 224 11.05 -7.71 -10.30
N GLU A 225 11.14 -8.08 -11.58
CA GLU A 225 10.72 -7.25 -12.72
C GLU A 225 9.22 -6.91 -12.65
N ILE A 226 8.36 -7.90 -12.33
CA ILE A 226 6.93 -7.65 -12.17
C ILE A 226 6.66 -6.74 -10.96
N ARG A 227 7.38 -6.91 -9.84
CA ARG A 227 7.26 -6.00 -8.68
C ARG A 227 7.66 -4.57 -9.04
N ASP A 228 8.72 -4.39 -9.81
CA ASP A 228 9.12 -3.07 -10.32
C ASP A 228 8.05 -2.49 -11.25
N GLY A 229 7.37 -3.33 -12.03
CA GLY A 229 6.17 -2.96 -12.78
C GLY A 229 5.04 -2.43 -11.89
N VAL A 230 4.74 -3.11 -10.78
CA VAL A 230 3.74 -2.65 -9.79
C VAL A 230 4.15 -1.30 -9.17
N VAL A 231 5.41 -1.17 -8.73
CA VAL A 231 5.96 0.07 -8.18
C VAL A 231 5.81 1.22 -9.19
N SER A 232 6.13 0.95 -10.45
CA SER A 232 6.02 1.93 -11.54
C SER A 232 4.57 2.43 -11.74
N VAL A 233 3.56 1.58 -11.52
CA VAL A 233 2.15 2.01 -11.59
C VAL A 233 1.80 2.98 -10.45
N TRP A 234 2.26 2.70 -9.23
CA TRP A 234 2.07 3.59 -8.08
C TRP A 234 2.79 4.93 -8.26
N GLN A 235 4.04 4.91 -8.74
CA GLN A 235 4.81 6.12 -9.00
C GLN A 235 4.20 6.96 -10.12
N TRP A 236 3.73 6.31 -11.19
CA TRP A 236 2.99 6.96 -12.28
C TRP A 236 1.73 7.68 -11.75
N LEU A 237 0.97 7.01 -10.88
CA LEU A 237 -0.26 7.54 -10.29
C LEU A 237 0.01 8.79 -9.44
N PHE A 238 1.05 8.79 -8.61
CA PHE A 238 1.31 9.88 -7.66
C PHE A 238 2.14 11.03 -8.25
N HIS A 239 3.02 10.78 -9.21
CA HIS A 239 4.02 11.76 -9.65
C HIS A 239 3.89 12.13 -11.13
N GLU A 240 3.51 11.20 -12.00
CA GLU A 240 3.49 11.45 -13.45
C GLU A 240 2.14 11.98 -13.96
N LYS A 241 1.01 11.53 -13.36
CA LYS A 241 -0.33 11.99 -13.72
C LYS A 241 -1.16 12.49 -12.52
N PRO A 242 -0.88 13.70 -11.99
CA PRO A 242 -1.60 14.27 -10.83
C PRO A 242 -3.08 14.61 -11.09
N GLY A 243 -3.61 14.37 -12.30
CA GLY A 243 -5.01 14.56 -12.65
C GLY A 243 -5.86 13.28 -12.65
N VAL A 244 -5.26 12.12 -12.42
CA VAL A 244 -6.01 10.84 -12.38
C VAL A 244 -6.87 10.78 -11.12
N LEU A 245 -6.31 11.16 -9.97
CA LEU A 245 -7.00 11.22 -8.69
C LEU A 245 -7.36 12.66 -8.32
N THR A 246 -8.40 12.82 -7.51
CA THR A 246 -8.61 14.07 -6.77
C THR A 246 -7.52 14.25 -5.70
N GLU A 247 -7.32 15.48 -5.21
CA GLU A 247 -6.34 15.74 -4.14
C GLU A 247 -6.63 14.92 -2.87
N GLU A 248 -7.92 14.74 -2.54
CA GLU A 248 -8.37 13.96 -1.39
C GLU A 248 -8.08 12.46 -1.58
N GLU A 249 -8.44 11.89 -2.73
CA GLU A 249 -8.13 10.50 -3.07
C GLU A 249 -6.62 10.26 -3.12
N GLY A 250 -5.86 11.16 -3.75
CA GLY A 250 -4.41 11.06 -3.83
C GLY A 250 -3.75 11.06 -2.44
N ALA A 251 -4.23 11.90 -1.52
CA ALA A 251 -3.74 11.94 -0.14
C ALA A 251 -4.11 10.66 0.64
N GLU A 252 -5.36 10.17 0.51
CA GLU A 252 -5.80 8.91 1.12
C GLU A 252 -4.93 7.73 0.66
N TRP A 253 -4.81 7.55 -0.66
CA TRP A 253 -4.13 6.40 -1.23
C TRP A 253 -2.61 6.46 -1.05
N LYS A 254 -2.02 7.65 -1.06
CA LYS A 254 -0.61 7.82 -0.70
C LYS A 254 -0.38 7.43 0.76
N HIS A 255 -1.25 7.86 1.67
CA HIS A 255 -1.16 7.47 3.08
C HIS A 255 -1.32 5.96 3.28
N ILE A 256 -2.25 5.32 2.55
CA ILE A 256 -2.42 3.85 2.57
C ILE A 256 -1.15 3.16 2.08
N ALA A 257 -0.61 3.59 0.94
CA ALA A 257 0.61 3.01 0.38
C ALA A 257 1.81 3.18 1.33
N ASP A 258 2.03 4.38 1.86
CA ASP A 258 3.08 4.67 2.86
C ASP A 258 2.95 3.76 4.10
N THR A 259 1.74 3.62 4.62
CA THR A 259 1.49 2.94 5.90
C THR A 259 1.56 1.43 5.78
N PHE A 260 1.06 0.85 4.69
CA PHE A 260 0.87 -0.60 4.56
C PHE A 260 1.77 -1.29 3.55
N LEU A 261 2.22 -0.57 2.51
CA LEU A 261 3.03 -1.12 1.42
C LEU A 261 4.51 -0.72 1.56
N GLY A 262 4.76 0.46 2.13
CA GLY A 262 6.09 1.00 2.41
C GLY A 262 6.54 2.05 1.39
N ASP A 263 7.65 2.71 1.71
CA ASP A 263 8.10 3.94 1.02
C ASP A 263 8.40 3.75 -0.48
N SER A 264 8.76 2.54 -0.92
CA SER A 264 9.10 2.24 -2.32
C SER A 264 7.98 2.60 -3.30
N TYR A 265 6.73 2.55 -2.85
CA TYR A 265 5.54 2.80 -3.66
C TYR A 265 5.14 4.29 -3.75
N THR A 266 5.73 5.15 -2.92
CA THR A 266 5.30 6.55 -2.77
C THR A 266 6.43 7.57 -2.92
N MET A 267 7.69 7.15 -2.80
CA MET A 267 8.84 7.98 -3.11
C MET A 267 8.83 8.39 -4.58
N ALA A 268 9.31 9.61 -4.85
CA ALA A 268 9.55 10.04 -6.22
C ALA A 268 10.72 9.23 -6.81
N PRO A 269 10.66 8.86 -8.10
CA PRO A 269 11.77 8.17 -8.78
C PRO A 269 13.05 9.02 -8.84
#